data_AF-A0A7C8UUB2-F1
#
_entry.id   AF-A0A7C8UUB2-F1
#
_cell.length_a   1.000
_cell.length_b   1.000
_cell.length_c   1.000
_cell.angle_alpha   90.00
_cell.angle_beta   90.00
_cell.angle_gamma   90.00
#
_symmetry.space_group_name_H-M   'P 1'
#
loop_
_entity.id
_entity.type
_entity.pdbx_description
1 polymer ?
#
loop_
_entity_poly.entity_id
_entity_poly.type
_entity_poly.pdbx_seq_one_letter_code
_entity_poly.pdbx_strand_id
1 'polypeptide(L)'
;MESNLFKKTGSSSQIAWTSFGNGAMEGAFIYYRQGYYYLFTSWGNCCQLVPRPAAGTEYHMRVCRSTTATGGYKDKDGVDCKQSGGTIVLESHSYTYAPGHGGVIDVPGAATYFGWNVIGWSGGWPAV
;
A
#
# COMPACT_ATOMS: atom_id res chain seq x y z
N MET A 1 -1.07 -24.72 -27.14
CA MET A 1 -1.84 -23.61 -26.54
C MET A 1 -0.85 -22.48 -26.29
N GLU A 2 -0.86 -21.45 -27.13
CA GLU A 2 -0.05 -20.24 -26.88
C GLU A 2 -0.67 -19.50 -25.69
N SER A 3 0.11 -19.27 -24.63
CA SER A 3 -0.41 -18.56 -23.46
C SER A 3 -0.54 -17.08 -23.78
N ASN A 4 -1.76 -16.53 -23.74
CA ASN A 4 -2.03 -15.11 -23.94
C ASN A 4 -1.57 -14.23 -22.74
N LEU A 5 -0.80 -14.76 -21.80
CA LEU A 5 -0.37 -14.06 -20.58
C LEU A 5 0.48 -12.82 -20.87
N PHE A 6 1.18 -12.80 -22.00
CA PHE A 6 1.99 -11.64 -22.42
C PHE A 6 1.24 -10.68 -23.35
N LYS A 7 -0.02 -10.97 -23.68
CA LYS A 7 -0.80 -10.11 -24.57
C LYS A 7 -1.19 -8.83 -23.82
N LYS A 8 -0.52 -7.73 -24.15
CA LYS A 8 -0.88 -6.39 -23.66
C LYS A 8 -2.29 -6.04 -24.14
N THR A 9 -3.25 -5.96 -23.22
CA THR A 9 -4.66 -5.65 -23.52
C THR A 9 -4.99 -4.16 -23.43
N GLY A 10 -4.04 -3.32 -22.98
CA GLY A 10 -4.24 -1.89 -22.83
C GLY A 10 -2.96 -1.10 -22.57
N SER A 11 -3.09 0.21 -22.44
CA SER A 11 -1.98 1.12 -22.10
C SER A 11 -1.71 1.13 -20.60
N SER A 12 -0.47 1.40 -20.21
CA SER A 12 -0.12 1.68 -18.83
C SER A 12 -0.79 2.98 -18.37
N SER A 13 -1.34 2.98 -17.15
CA SER A 13 -1.94 4.15 -16.53
C SER A 13 -1.44 4.30 -15.10
N GLN A 14 -1.25 5.54 -14.67
CA GLN A 14 -0.91 5.84 -13.27
C GLN A 14 -2.14 5.62 -12.39
N ILE A 15 -2.00 4.78 -11.36
CA ILE A 15 -3.09 4.43 -10.43
C ILE A 15 -2.90 5.01 -9.03
N ALA A 16 -1.69 5.47 -8.71
CA ALA A 16 -1.35 6.20 -7.49
C ALA A 16 -0.15 7.12 -7.74
N TRP A 17 -0.05 8.19 -6.94
CA TRP A 17 1.06 9.13 -6.89
C TRP A 17 0.94 9.99 -5.63
N THR A 18 2.08 10.44 -5.11
CA THR A 18 2.13 11.33 -3.94
C THR A 18 3.11 12.46 -4.16
N SER A 19 2.79 13.64 -3.62
CA SER A 19 3.73 14.74 -3.48
C SER A 19 4.70 14.56 -2.32
N PHE A 20 4.42 13.60 -1.42
CA PHE A 20 5.24 13.33 -0.25
C PHE A 20 6.66 12.94 -0.65
N GLY A 21 7.66 13.56 0.00
CA GLY A 21 9.07 13.28 -0.27
C GLY A 21 9.46 13.40 -1.74
N ASN A 22 8.82 14.32 -2.49
CA ASN A 22 9.01 14.47 -3.93
C ASN A 22 8.70 13.19 -4.74
N GLY A 23 7.58 12.54 -4.44
CA GLY A 23 7.21 11.28 -5.10
C GLY A 23 7.83 10.04 -4.48
N ALA A 24 8.22 10.10 -3.20
CA ALA A 24 8.72 8.95 -2.45
C ALA A 24 7.58 7.97 -2.16
N MET A 25 7.16 7.22 -3.17
CA MET A 25 6.20 6.13 -3.14
C MET A 25 6.74 4.93 -3.91
N GLU A 26 6.76 3.76 -3.29
CA GLU A 26 7.22 2.51 -3.90
C GLU A 26 6.58 1.29 -3.21
N GLY A 27 7.07 0.08 -3.50
CA GLY A 27 6.66 -1.14 -2.81
C GLY A 27 5.17 -1.45 -2.96
N ALA A 28 4.62 -1.32 -4.17
CA ALA A 28 3.20 -1.51 -4.42
C ALA A 28 2.78 -2.98 -4.25
N PHE A 29 1.68 -3.22 -3.55
CA PHE A 29 1.06 -4.54 -3.42
C PHE A 29 -0.47 -4.42 -3.57
N ILE A 30 -1.06 -5.19 -4.49
CA ILE A 30 -2.52 -5.23 -4.67
C ILE A 30 -3.09 -6.49 -4.04
N TYR A 31 -4.11 -6.33 -3.20
CA TYR A 31 -4.81 -7.43 -2.55
C TYR A 31 -6.32 -7.29 -2.76
N TYR A 32 -6.99 -8.35 -3.20
CA TYR A 32 -8.44 -8.33 -3.41
C TYR A 32 -9.17 -8.90 -2.19
N ARG A 33 -10.13 -8.15 -1.66
CA ARG A 33 -10.97 -8.58 -0.54
C ARG A 33 -12.36 -7.95 -0.59
N GLN A 34 -13.39 -8.78 -0.51
CA GLN A 34 -14.79 -8.36 -0.35
C GLN A 34 -15.22 -7.26 -1.36
N GLY A 35 -14.96 -7.48 -2.65
CA GLY A 35 -15.38 -6.55 -3.70
C GLY A 35 -14.44 -5.37 -3.97
N TYR A 36 -13.36 -5.23 -3.18
CA TYR A 36 -12.38 -4.15 -3.35
C TYR A 36 -10.98 -4.70 -3.61
N TYR A 37 -10.25 -4.00 -4.46
CA TYR A 37 -8.80 -4.09 -4.60
C TYR A 37 -8.18 -3.05 -3.68
N TYR A 38 -7.29 -3.48 -2.79
CA TYR A 38 -6.51 -2.63 -1.89
C TYR A 38 -5.11 -2.49 -2.45
N LEU A 39 -4.72 -1.26 -2.79
CA LEU A 39 -3.38 -0.90 -3.22
C LEU A 39 -2.61 -0.40 -2.01
N PHE A 40 -1.72 -1.24 -1.49
CA PHE A 40 -0.75 -0.87 -0.48
C PHE A 40 0.47 -0.26 -1.16
N THR A 41 1.02 0.80 -0.57
CA THR A 41 2.23 1.49 -1.02
C THR A 41 3.06 1.91 0.18
N SER A 42 4.36 2.04 -0.01
CA SER A 42 5.32 2.46 1.01
C SER A 42 5.83 3.85 0.67
N TRP A 43 5.81 4.77 1.62
CA TRP A 43 6.15 6.17 1.41
C TRP A 43 7.34 6.59 2.25
N GLY A 44 8.16 7.51 1.74
CA GLY A 44 9.26 8.11 2.50
C GLY A 44 10.59 7.35 2.42
N ASN A 45 11.46 7.60 3.39
CA ASN A 45 12.85 7.14 3.36
C ASN A 45 12.97 5.69 3.86
N CYS A 46 13.20 4.73 2.95
CA CYS A 46 13.42 3.32 3.29
C CYS A 46 14.80 3.03 3.89
N CYS A 47 15.83 3.71 3.38
CA CYS A 47 17.14 3.09 3.29
C CYS A 47 18.28 3.94 3.89
N GLN A 48 18.16 5.27 3.84
CA GLN A 48 19.11 6.18 4.46
C GLN A 48 18.66 6.52 5.89
N LEU A 49 18.83 5.57 6.80
CA LEU A 49 18.31 5.66 8.17
C LEU A 49 19.37 6.03 9.22
N VAL A 50 20.60 6.29 8.79
CA VAL A 50 21.71 6.72 9.65
C VAL A 50 22.42 7.95 9.03
N PRO A 51 22.35 9.14 9.68
CA PRO A 51 21.49 9.43 10.81
C PRO A 51 20.01 9.25 10.46
N ARG A 52 19.15 9.11 11.47
CA ARG A 52 17.71 8.97 11.23
C ARG A 52 17.20 10.19 10.44
N PRO A 53 16.37 9.98 9.40
CA PRO A 53 15.70 11.08 8.71
C PRO A 53 14.78 11.85 9.68
N ALA A 54 14.32 13.02 9.24
CA ALA A 54 13.37 13.82 10.01
C ALA A 54 12.13 12.98 10.37
N ALA A 55 11.67 13.09 11.62
CA ALA A 55 10.52 12.33 12.09
C ALA A 55 9.29 12.56 11.21
N GLY A 56 8.59 11.48 10.87
CA GLY A 56 7.46 11.48 9.95
C GLY A 56 7.85 11.47 8.46
N THR A 57 9.15 11.41 8.13
CA THR A 57 9.65 11.26 6.75
C THR A 57 10.26 9.89 6.48
N GLU A 58 10.46 9.10 7.52
CA GLU A 58 10.84 7.70 7.39
C GLU A 58 9.75 6.86 6.73
N TYR A 59 10.15 5.66 6.33
CA TYR A 59 9.30 4.74 5.60
C TYR A 59 8.03 4.38 6.40
N HIS A 60 6.89 4.40 5.72
CA HIS A 60 5.60 4.00 6.30
C HIS A 60 4.66 3.46 5.21
N MET A 61 3.71 2.62 5.60
CA MET A 61 2.75 1.99 4.70
C MET A 61 1.43 2.75 4.66
N ARG A 62 0.92 2.94 3.44
CA ARG A 62 -0.39 3.50 3.16
C ARG A 62 -1.21 2.59 2.27
N VAL A 63 -2.53 2.76 2.33
CA VAL A 63 -3.48 2.01 1.52
C VAL A 63 -4.53 2.91 0.87
N CYS A 64 -4.93 2.48 -0.31
CA CYS A 64 -6.11 2.94 -1.02
C CYS A 64 -6.93 1.74 -1.48
N ARG A 65 -8.22 1.93 -1.78
CA ARG A 65 -9.04 0.87 -2.38
C ARG A 65 -9.84 1.33 -3.59
N SER A 66 -10.14 0.40 -4.48
CA SER A 66 -11.00 0.58 -5.65
C SER A 66 -11.86 -0.66 -5.90
N THR A 67 -12.99 -0.52 -6.58
CA THR A 67 -13.79 -1.65 -7.07
C THR A 67 -13.22 -2.25 -8.37
N THR A 68 -12.20 -1.62 -8.97
CA THR A 68 -11.48 -2.12 -10.15
C THR A 68 -9.99 -2.24 -9.85
N ALA A 69 -9.32 -3.24 -10.42
CA ALA A 69 -7.89 -3.44 -10.23
C ALA A 69 -7.04 -2.33 -10.89
N THR A 70 -7.59 -1.66 -11.90
CA THR A 70 -6.84 -0.84 -12.86
C THR A 70 -6.89 0.67 -12.59
N GLY A 71 -7.62 1.13 -11.58
CA GLY A 71 -7.67 2.55 -11.24
C GLY A 71 -8.79 2.91 -10.29
N GLY A 72 -9.03 4.20 -10.07
CA GLY A 72 -10.10 4.67 -9.18
C GLY A 72 -9.83 4.47 -7.69
N TYR A 73 -8.56 4.24 -7.33
CA TYR A 73 -8.14 4.07 -5.94
C TYR A 73 -8.34 5.36 -5.15
N LYS A 74 -9.04 5.24 -4.03
CA LYS A 74 -9.25 6.31 -3.06
C LYS A 74 -8.88 5.82 -1.67
N ASP A 75 -8.53 6.74 -0.78
CA ASP A 75 -8.32 6.43 0.64
C ASP A 75 -9.63 6.47 1.45
N LYS A 76 -9.53 6.26 2.77
CA LYS A 76 -10.69 6.22 3.68
C LYS A 76 -11.49 7.51 3.71
N ASP A 77 -10.83 8.64 3.45
CA ASP A 77 -11.41 9.97 3.48
C ASP A 77 -11.91 10.39 2.09
N GLY A 78 -11.76 9.51 1.09
CA GLY A 78 -12.25 9.69 -0.28
C GLY A 78 -11.29 10.46 -1.20
N VAL A 79 -10.06 10.71 -0.76
CA VAL A 79 -9.04 11.41 -1.55
C VAL A 79 -8.51 10.48 -2.63
N ASP A 80 -8.37 10.99 -3.86
CA ASP A 80 -7.81 10.25 -5.00
C ASP A 80 -6.34 9.93 -4.72
N CYS A 81 -5.96 8.67 -4.90
CA CYS A 81 -4.60 8.23 -4.63
C CYS A 81 -3.59 8.66 -5.68
N LYS A 82 -4.03 9.28 -6.78
CA LYS A 82 -3.16 10.06 -7.69
C LYS A 82 -2.91 11.48 -7.19
N GLN A 83 -3.59 11.92 -6.13
CA GLN A 83 -3.51 13.25 -5.52
C GLN A 83 -3.08 13.15 -4.05
N SER A 84 -2.12 12.28 -3.75
CA SER A 84 -1.61 12.04 -2.39
C SER A 84 -2.65 11.48 -1.42
N GLY A 85 -3.73 10.87 -1.90
CA GLY A 85 -4.59 10.02 -1.08
C GLY A 85 -3.82 8.79 -0.58
N GLY A 86 -4.07 8.40 0.67
CA GLY A 86 -3.49 7.20 1.25
C GLY A 86 -3.71 7.14 2.76
N THR A 87 -4.48 6.15 3.20
CA THR A 87 -4.72 5.88 4.62
C THR A 87 -3.50 5.23 5.24
N ILE A 88 -2.98 5.76 6.35
CA ILE A 88 -1.90 5.13 7.12
C ILE A 88 -2.36 3.73 7.57
N VAL A 89 -1.52 2.73 7.32
CA VAL A 89 -1.70 1.36 7.81
C VAL A 89 -0.68 1.05 8.89
N LEU A 90 0.60 1.36 8.64
CA LEU A 90 1.70 1.07 9.55
C LEU A 90 2.77 2.16 9.43
N GLU A 91 3.22 2.69 10.55
CA GLU A 91 4.27 3.70 10.64
C GLU A 91 5.29 3.34 11.73
N SER A 92 6.33 4.14 11.92
CA SER A 92 7.26 3.90 13.03
C SER A 92 6.54 3.99 14.37
N HIS A 93 6.71 2.97 15.21
CA HIS A 93 6.17 2.94 16.57
C HIS A 93 7.03 2.03 17.45
N SER A 94 7.19 2.38 18.73
CA SER A 94 7.94 1.57 19.70
C SER A 94 9.32 1.13 19.18
N TYR A 95 9.52 -0.18 18.96
CA TYR A 95 10.77 -0.77 18.47
C TYR A 95 10.79 -1.00 16.95
N THR A 96 9.70 -0.66 16.26
CA THR A 96 9.59 -0.73 14.80
C THR A 96 9.91 0.63 14.21
N TYR A 97 10.94 0.70 13.36
CA TYR A 97 11.35 1.94 12.71
C TYR A 97 11.36 1.76 11.19
N ALA A 98 10.78 2.74 10.48
CA ALA A 98 10.69 2.77 9.02
C ALA A 98 10.11 1.48 8.38
N PRO A 99 8.94 0.98 8.84
CA PRO A 99 8.35 -0.22 8.24
C PRO A 99 7.83 0.04 6.82
N GLY A 100 8.07 -0.89 5.91
CA GLY A 100 7.40 -0.89 4.61
C GLY A 100 7.78 -2.05 3.69
N HIS A 101 7.49 -1.91 2.39
CA HIS A 101 7.62 -2.98 1.38
C HIS A 101 6.87 -4.26 1.80
N GLY A 102 5.70 -4.09 2.41
CA GLY A 102 4.87 -5.19 2.91
C GLY A 102 3.95 -5.78 1.83
N GLY A 103 3.72 -7.10 1.90
CA GLY A 103 2.68 -7.80 1.14
C GLY A 103 1.59 -8.35 2.05
N VAL A 104 0.43 -8.66 1.48
CA VAL A 104 -0.69 -9.29 2.19
C VAL A 104 -0.83 -10.76 1.78
N ILE A 105 -0.99 -11.65 2.76
CA ILE A 105 -1.24 -13.07 2.54
C ILE A 105 -2.33 -13.58 3.46
N ASP A 106 -3.25 -14.37 2.91
CA ASP A 106 -4.22 -15.15 3.68
C ASP A 106 -3.62 -16.51 4.02
N VAL A 107 -3.48 -16.82 5.31
CA VAL A 107 -3.01 -18.13 5.78
C VAL A 107 -4.21 -18.94 6.30
N PRO A 108 -4.64 -19.99 5.59
CA PRO A 108 -5.79 -20.80 5.99
C PRO A 108 -5.64 -21.38 7.39
N GLY A 109 -6.68 -21.28 8.21
CA GLY A 109 -6.68 -21.75 9.60
C GLY A 109 -5.91 -20.86 10.59
N ALA A 110 -5.33 -19.75 10.12
CA ALA A 110 -4.67 -18.76 10.95
C ALA A 110 -5.31 -17.38 10.74
N ALA A 111 -4.60 -16.46 10.09
CA ALA A 111 -5.03 -15.09 9.89
C ALA A 111 -4.59 -14.57 8.51
N THR A 112 -5.08 -13.38 8.17
CA THR A 112 -4.47 -12.56 7.13
C THR A 112 -3.29 -11.80 7.74
N TYR A 113 -2.15 -11.81 7.06
CA TYR A 113 -0.94 -11.12 7.49
C TYR A 113 -0.56 -10.01 6.53
N PHE A 114 -0.01 -8.92 7.07
CA PHE A 114 0.63 -7.84 6.32
C PHE A 114 2.08 -7.68 6.80
N GLY A 115 3.01 -8.19 6.00
CA GLY A 115 4.36 -8.51 6.48
C GLY A 115 4.28 -9.50 7.65
N TRP A 116 4.82 -9.14 8.81
CA TRP A 116 4.75 -9.96 10.03
C TRP A 116 3.54 -9.63 10.93
N ASN A 117 2.73 -8.63 10.59
CA ASN A 117 1.61 -8.18 11.42
C ASN A 117 0.34 -8.93 11.04
N VAL A 118 -0.51 -9.23 12.02
CA VAL A 118 -1.90 -9.63 11.76
C VAL A 118 -2.67 -8.38 11.36
N ILE A 119 -3.37 -8.41 10.22
CA ILE A 119 -4.12 -7.26 9.73
C ILE A 119 -5.56 -7.31 10.24
N GLY A 120 -5.96 -6.26 10.95
CA GLY A 120 -7.34 -6.02 11.38
C GLY A 120 -8.15 -5.30 10.31
N TRP A 121 -9.48 -5.42 10.36
CA TRP A 121 -10.38 -4.76 9.41
C TRP A 121 -11.55 -4.10 10.13
N SER A 122 -11.74 -2.80 9.91
CA SER A 122 -12.89 -2.05 10.45
C SER A 122 -13.45 -1.12 9.37
N GLY A 123 -14.78 -1.11 9.17
CA GLY A 123 -15.41 -0.34 8.09
C GLY A 123 -14.89 -0.67 6.68
N GLY A 124 -14.29 -1.85 6.50
CA GLY A 124 -13.63 -2.26 5.26
C GLY A 124 -12.26 -1.59 5.03
N TRP A 125 -11.63 -1.04 6.06
CA TRP A 125 -10.27 -0.49 6.00
C TRP A 125 -9.32 -1.32 6.86
N PRO A 126 -8.10 -1.59 6.37
CA PRO A 126 -7.12 -2.33 7.13
C PRO A 126 -6.39 -1.46 8.14
N ALA A 127 -5.97 -2.06 9.24
CA ALA A 127 -5.02 -1.50 10.20
C ALA A 127 -4.18 -2.64 10.80
N VAL A 128 -3.01 -2.31 11.34
CA VAL A 128 -2.18 -3.22 12.14
C VAL A 128 -1.97 -2.66 13.55
#